data_AF-A0A3P7GJ65-F1
#
_entry.id   AF-A0A3P7GJ65-F1
#
_cell.length_a   1.000
_cell.length_b   1.000
_cell.length_c   1.000
_cell.angle_alpha   90.00
_cell.angle_beta   90.00
_cell.angle_gamma   90.00
#
_symmetry.space_group_name_H-M   'P 1'
#
loop_
_entity.id
_entity.type
_entity.pdbx_description
1 polymer ?
#
loop_
_entity_poly.entity_id
_entity_poly.type
_entity_poly.pdbx_seq_one_letter_code
_entity_poly.pdbx_strand_id
1 'polypeptide(L)'
;SCSDLVVCFTSATITPIAAFKKEWIFGPVLCSIAPFIAVSSFSLLYLGSCDFDDITFSSVGASLCFSTFTLSAISVDRFLLIYFPTRKALSRLQALTVIMVICMLSTSLSAPVIFKQRLKRFGNYCGHFCTEEWGIDQSGRRVYGSIMLSVQFIVPLVIITFCYTAISFKLGKQRAAIKRRQRTNRMLIGMVVAFSASWFFSVLFNVLRDYDCLPKWCQNQEYFFGIATHCIAMSSTVWNPLLYAALNLQLRAAFLRLLPECVRQRKVQKSATYN
;
A
#
# COMPACT_ATOMS: atom_id res chain seq x y z
N SER A 1 6.26 -4.35 -2.65
CA SER A 1 6.77 -4.20 -4.03
C SER A 1 5.82 -4.75 -5.07
N CYS A 2 5.62 -6.07 -5.21
CA CYS A 2 4.70 -6.57 -6.25
C CYS A 2 3.26 -6.09 -6.03
N SER A 3 2.77 -6.05 -4.78
CA SER A 3 1.47 -5.47 -4.46
C SER A 3 1.38 -3.99 -4.87
N ASP A 4 2.41 -3.21 -4.56
CA ASP A 4 2.48 -1.79 -4.93
C ASP A 4 2.51 -1.58 -6.45
N LEU A 5 3.16 -2.48 -7.19
CA LEU A 5 3.17 -2.47 -8.66
C LEU A 5 1.78 -2.80 -9.22
N VAL A 6 1.11 -3.84 -8.70
CA VAL A 6 -0.26 -4.18 -9.08
C VAL A 6 -1.19 -3.00 -8.81
N VAL A 7 -1.09 -2.37 -7.64
CA VAL A 7 -1.84 -1.15 -7.31
C VAL A 7 -1.55 -0.02 -8.29
N CYS A 8 -0.28 0.22 -8.59
CA CYS A 8 0.12 1.28 -9.53
C CYS A 8 -0.45 1.03 -10.92
N PHE A 9 -0.29 -0.18 -11.50
CA PHE A 9 -0.76 -0.47 -12.86
C PHE A 9 -2.29 -0.46 -12.96
N THR A 10 -2.99 -1.02 -11.98
CA THR A 10 -4.46 -1.05 -11.97
C THR A 10 -5.05 0.33 -11.70
N SER A 11 -4.57 1.02 -10.66
CA SER A 11 -5.14 2.30 -10.22
C SER A 11 -4.72 3.47 -11.10
N ALA A 12 -3.47 3.53 -11.58
CA ALA A 12 -2.98 4.65 -12.39
C ALA A 12 -3.55 4.65 -13.81
N THR A 13 -4.05 3.53 -14.32
CA THR A 13 -4.67 3.46 -15.64
C THR A 13 -6.15 3.83 -15.57
N ILE A 14 -6.88 3.27 -14.62
CA ILE A 14 -8.35 3.34 -14.61
C ILE A 14 -8.86 4.53 -13.81
N THR A 15 -8.17 4.95 -12.75
CA THR A 15 -8.60 6.12 -11.96
C THR A 15 -8.63 7.37 -12.83
N PRO A 16 -7.62 7.67 -13.67
CA PRO A 16 -7.73 8.77 -14.61
C PRO A 16 -8.86 8.56 -15.62
N ILE A 17 -9.05 7.36 -16.18
CA ILE A 17 -10.11 7.09 -17.16
C ILE A 17 -11.49 7.38 -16.56
N ALA A 18 -11.81 6.81 -15.40
CA ALA A 18 -13.06 7.07 -14.70
C ALA A 18 -13.17 8.56 -14.29
N ALA A 19 -12.05 9.17 -13.89
CA ALA A 19 -12.03 10.57 -13.47
C ALA A 19 -12.31 11.55 -14.60
N PHE A 20 -11.72 11.32 -15.77
CA PHE A 20 -11.88 12.13 -16.97
C PHE A 20 -13.22 11.88 -17.66
N LYS A 21 -13.67 10.63 -17.73
CA LYS A 21 -14.97 10.28 -18.33
C LYS A 21 -16.16 10.67 -17.46
N LYS A 22 -15.97 10.85 -16.15
CA LYS A 22 -17.03 11.14 -15.17
C LYS A 22 -18.18 10.12 -15.21
N GLU A 23 -17.91 8.90 -15.64
CA GLU A 23 -18.86 7.78 -15.67
C GLU A 23 -18.12 6.44 -15.57
N TRP A 24 -18.80 5.45 -15.04
CA TRP A 24 -18.35 4.06 -14.95
C TRP A 24 -18.74 3.31 -16.23
N ILE A 25 -17.79 3.15 -17.14
CA ILE A 25 -18.02 2.53 -18.46
C ILE A 25 -17.90 0.99 -18.45
N PHE A 26 -17.36 0.39 -17.40
CA PHE A 26 -16.98 -1.03 -17.39
C PHE A 26 -18.08 -1.99 -16.92
N GLY A 27 -19.32 -1.50 -16.79
CA GLY A 27 -20.49 -2.31 -16.44
C GLY A 27 -20.58 -2.75 -14.95
N PRO A 28 -21.71 -3.37 -14.56
CA PRO A 28 -22.03 -3.66 -13.16
C PRO A 28 -21.26 -4.84 -12.57
N VAL A 29 -20.90 -5.83 -13.40
CA VAL A 29 -20.10 -6.99 -12.98
C VAL A 29 -18.72 -6.51 -12.54
N LEU A 30 -18.05 -5.71 -13.37
CA LEU A 30 -16.75 -5.18 -13.01
C LEU A 30 -16.83 -4.21 -11.84
N CYS A 31 -17.90 -3.41 -11.75
CA CYS A 31 -18.14 -2.58 -10.56
C CYS A 31 -18.13 -3.44 -9.27
N SER A 32 -18.79 -4.60 -9.28
CA SER A 32 -18.91 -5.47 -8.09
C SER A 32 -17.67 -6.31 -7.80
N ILE A 33 -17.00 -6.84 -8.83
CA ILE A 33 -15.89 -7.79 -8.68
C ILE A 33 -14.54 -7.08 -8.58
N ALA A 34 -14.40 -5.90 -9.19
CA ALA A 34 -13.11 -5.22 -9.19
C ALA A 34 -12.49 -4.90 -7.82
N PRO A 35 -13.23 -4.71 -6.70
CA PRO A 35 -12.62 -4.68 -5.37
C PRO A 35 -11.74 -5.88 -5.02
N PHE A 36 -11.94 -7.02 -5.69
CA PHE A 36 -11.37 -8.32 -5.35
C PHE A 36 -10.20 -8.75 -6.25
N ILE A 37 -10.19 -8.32 -7.51
CA ILE A 37 -9.34 -8.97 -8.54
C ILE A 37 -7.84 -8.72 -8.33
N ALA A 38 -7.44 -7.66 -7.60
CA ALA A 38 -6.03 -7.37 -7.34
C ALA A 38 -5.30 -8.41 -6.45
N VAL A 39 -6.03 -9.22 -5.64
CA VAL A 39 -5.39 -10.27 -4.82
C VAL A 39 -5.42 -11.64 -5.51
N SER A 40 -6.40 -11.92 -6.37
CA SER A 40 -6.39 -13.13 -7.20
C SER A 40 -5.20 -13.17 -8.16
N SER A 41 -4.72 -12.00 -8.63
CA SER A 41 -3.52 -11.92 -9.47
C SER A 41 -2.24 -12.38 -8.74
N PHE A 42 -2.20 -12.38 -7.41
CA PHE A 42 -1.04 -12.84 -6.64
C PHE A 42 -0.95 -14.37 -6.52
N SER A 43 -2.10 -15.05 -6.49
CA SER A 43 -2.18 -16.52 -6.58
C SER A 43 -1.93 -17.01 -8.01
N LEU A 44 -2.31 -16.21 -9.02
CA LEU A 44 -2.11 -16.51 -10.44
C LEU A 44 -0.69 -16.17 -10.94
N LEU A 45 0.08 -15.31 -10.28
CA LEU A 45 1.48 -15.06 -10.66
C LEU A 45 2.40 -16.29 -10.47
N TYR A 46 1.95 -17.32 -9.74
CA TYR A 46 2.63 -18.62 -9.62
C TYR A 46 2.11 -19.70 -10.59
N LEU A 47 1.02 -19.43 -11.32
CA LEU A 47 0.42 -20.33 -12.30
C LEU A 47 0.15 -19.53 -13.57
N GLY A 48 1.12 -19.59 -14.50
CA GLY A 48 1.19 -18.76 -15.70
C GLY A 48 -0.15 -18.52 -16.38
N SER A 49 -0.58 -17.26 -16.38
CA SER A 49 -1.60 -16.69 -17.27
C SER A 49 -1.41 -15.17 -17.26
N CYS A 50 -0.90 -14.64 -18.38
CA CYS A 50 -0.92 -13.21 -18.68
C CYS A 50 -2.27 -12.91 -19.32
N ASP A 51 -3.16 -12.21 -18.62
CA ASP A 51 -4.24 -11.41 -19.19
C ASP A 51 -4.96 -10.71 -18.03
N PHE A 52 -4.69 -9.41 -17.80
CA PHE A 52 -5.45 -8.59 -16.85
C PHE A 52 -5.41 -7.12 -17.26
N ASP A 53 -6.35 -6.72 -18.10
CA ASP A 53 -6.79 -5.34 -18.25
C ASP A 53 -8.10 -5.12 -17.45
N ASP A 54 -8.25 -3.92 -16.89
CA ASP A 54 -9.45 -3.34 -16.26
C ASP A 54 -9.85 -3.76 -14.82
N ILE A 55 -9.28 -3.13 -13.78
CA ILE A 55 -9.75 -3.18 -12.37
C ILE A 55 -9.64 -1.84 -11.58
N THR A 56 -10.82 -1.28 -11.32
CA THR A 56 -11.35 -0.19 -10.47
C THR A 56 -10.63 0.32 -9.20
N PHE A 57 -10.93 1.60 -8.90
CA PHE A 57 -10.82 2.42 -7.67
C PHE A 57 -11.16 1.75 -6.31
N SER A 58 -11.66 0.52 -6.31
CA SER A 58 -12.03 -0.25 -5.12
C SER A 58 -11.14 -1.46 -4.85
N SER A 59 -10.23 -1.81 -5.77
CA SER A 59 -9.17 -2.84 -5.60
C SER A 59 -8.12 -2.47 -4.53
N VAL A 60 -8.26 -1.27 -3.98
CA VAL A 60 -7.36 -0.67 -3.01
C VAL A 60 -7.44 -1.38 -1.66
N GLY A 61 -8.63 -1.78 -1.20
CA GLY A 61 -8.82 -2.36 0.13
C GLY A 61 -8.01 -3.63 0.35
N ALA A 62 -8.15 -4.60 -0.55
CA ALA A 62 -7.47 -5.89 -0.47
C ALA A 62 -5.96 -5.75 -0.66
N SER A 63 -5.53 -4.93 -1.63
CA SER A 63 -4.13 -4.64 -1.89
C SER A 63 -3.45 -3.92 -0.72
N LEU A 64 -4.17 -3.00 -0.07
CA LEU A 64 -3.69 -2.24 1.08
C LEU A 64 -3.60 -3.11 2.34
N CYS A 65 -4.58 -4.00 2.58
CA CYS A 65 -4.48 -5.03 3.62
C CYS A 65 -3.26 -5.93 3.38
N PHE A 66 -3.06 -6.39 2.14
CA PHE A 66 -1.91 -7.22 1.80
C PHE A 66 -0.59 -6.51 2.07
N SER A 67 -0.45 -5.25 1.63
CA SER A 67 0.78 -4.46 1.84
C SER A 67 1.05 -4.21 3.33
N THR A 68 0.03 -3.86 4.13
CA THR A 68 0.17 -3.54 5.56
C THR A 68 0.47 -4.76 6.42
N PHE A 69 -0.19 -5.89 6.13
CA PHE A 69 0.11 -7.16 6.78
C PHE A 69 1.50 -7.68 6.40
N THR A 70 1.92 -7.51 5.14
CA THR A 70 3.28 -7.85 4.71
C THR A 70 4.32 -7.02 5.45
N LEU A 71 4.13 -5.71 5.58
CA LEU A 71 5.02 -4.83 6.35
C LEU A 71 5.05 -5.24 7.84
N SER A 72 3.90 -5.59 8.41
CA SER A 72 3.79 -6.07 9.79
C SER A 72 4.57 -7.38 9.98
N ALA A 73 4.37 -8.36 9.10
CA ALA A 73 5.08 -9.64 9.15
C ALA A 73 6.60 -9.47 9.00
N ILE A 74 7.06 -8.59 8.09
CA ILE A 74 8.48 -8.25 7.95
C ILE A 74 9.01 -7.62 9.24
N SER A 75 8.26 -6.71 9.88
CA SER A 75 8.68 -6.06 11.13
C SER A 75 8.83 -7.07 12.28
N VAL A 76 7.90 -8.01 12.39
CA VAL A 76 7.90 -9.07 13.41
C VAL A 76 9.04 -10.06 13.16
N ASP A 77 9.27 -10.51 11.92
CA ASP A 77 10.41 -11.36 11.57
C ASP A 77 11.74 -10.69 11.98
N ARG A 78 11.91 -9.40 11.65
CA ARG A 78 13.11 -8.65 12.03
C ARG A 78 13.24 -8.48 13.54
N PHE A 79 12.14 -8.24 14.23
CA PHE A 79 12.13 -8.13 15.68
C PHE A 79 12.57 -9.45 16.32
N LEU A 80 11.97 -10.58 15.91
CA LEU A 80 12.30 -11.90 16.43
C LEU A 80 13.77 -12.27 16.20
N LEU A 81 14.31 -12.02 15.00
CA LEU A 81 15.70 -12.34 14.65
C LEU A 81 16.73 -11.47 15.36
N ILE A 82 16.39 -10.21 15.67
CA ILE A 82 17.32 -9.28 16.34
C ILE A 82 17.24 -9.41 17.85
N TYR A 83 16.05 -9.65 18.39
CA TYR A 83 15.84 -9.75 19.83
C TYR A 83 16.23 -11.14 20.37
N PHE A 84 15.92 -12.21 19.62
CA PHE A 84 16.20 -13.60 20.00
C PHE A 84 17.26 -14.21 19.06
N PRO A 85 18.56 -14.18 19.41
CA PRO A 85 19.63 -14.62 18.52
C PRO A 85 19.62 -16.13 18.20
N THR A 86 18.84 -16.92 18.96
CA THR A 86 18.65 -18.36 18.73
C THR A 86 17.60 -18.68 17.68
N ARG A 87 16.79 -17.70 17.26
CA ARG A 87 15.79 -17.89 16.21
C ARG A 87 16.46 -17.89 14.84
N LYS A 88 16.11 -18.88 14.01
CA LYS A 88 16.51 -18.94 12.60
C LYS A 88 15.57 -18.07 11.77
N ALA A 89 16.10 -17.52 10.67
CA ALA A 89 15.27 -16.84 9.67
C ALA A 89 14.21 -17.80 9.12
N LEU A 90 13.04 -17.26 8.76
CA LEU A 90 11.97 -18.04 8.14
C LEU A 90 12.49 -18.82 6.93
N SER A 91 12.19 -20.11 6.87
CA SER A 91 12.46 -20.92 5.69
C SER A 91 11.62 -20.43 4.50
N ARG A 92 12.01 -20.81 3.28
CA ARG A 92 11.24 -20.44 2.07
C ARG A 92 9.79 -20.91 2.16
N LEU A 93 9.57 -22.13 2.65
CA LEU A 93 8.23 -22.69 2.83
C LEU A 93 7.43 -21.90 3.87
N GLN A 94 8.04 -21.55 5.01
CA GLN A 94 7.38 -20.73 6.04
C GLN A 94 7.02 -19.34 5.51
N ALA A 95 7.91 -18.70 4.75
CA ALA A 95 7.64 -17.40 4.13
C ALA A 95 6.47 -17.49 3.13
N LEU A 96 6.42 -18.55 2.31
CA LEU A 96 5.30 -18.80 1.39
C LEU A 96 4.00 -19.03 2.16
N THR A 97 4.01 -19.82 3.24
CA THR A 97 2.83 -20.01 4.09
C THR A 97 2.32 -18.69 4.68
N VAL A 98 3.22 -17.83 5.17
CA VAL A 98 2.86 -16.50 5.68
C VAL A 98 2.23 -15.64 4.59
N ILE A 99 2.80 -15.62 3.38
CA ILE A 99 2.24 -14.89 2.24
C ILE A 99 0.83 -15.40 1.90
N MET A 100 0.63 -16.73 1.85
CA MET A 100 -0.68 -17.32 1.57
C MET A 100 -1.73 -16.96 2.63
N VAL A 101 -1.35 -16.98 3.92
CA VAL A 101 -2.24 -16.54 5.01
C VAL A 101 -2.60 -15.06 4.88
N ILE A 102 -1.62 -14.21 4.54
CA ILE A 102 -1.85 -12.77 4.31
C ILE A 102 -2.80 -12.56 3.12
N CYS A 103 -2.60 -13.29 2.02
CA CYS A 103 -3.51 -13.25 0.87
C CYS A 103 -4.94 -13.61 1.28
N MET A 104 -5.12 -14.75 1.95
CA MET A 104 -6.45 -15.20 2.39
C MET A 104 -7.12 -14.17 3.31
N LEU A 105 -6.40 -13.68 4.31
CA LEU A 105 -6.94 -12.70 5.26
C LEU A 105 -7.34 -11.38 4.58
N SER A 106 -6.48 -10.87 3.69
CA SER A 106 -6.73 -9.61 2.96
C SER A 106 -7.95 -9.71 2.06
N THR A 107 -8.10 -10.86 1.38
CA THR A 107 -9.24 -11.21 0.54
C THR A 107 -10.52 -11.33 1.36
N SER A 108 -10.50 -12.06 2.47
CA SER A 108 -11.66 -12.26 3.34
C SER A 108 -12.18 -10.95 3.95
N LEU A 109 -11.28 -10.06 4.38
CA LEU A 109 -11.65 -8.76 4.94
C LEU A 109 -12.28 -7.82 3.91
N SER A 110 -11.89 -7.96 2.65
CA SER A 110 -12.38 -7.11 1.55
C SER A 110 -13.62 -7.68 0.88
N ALA A 111 -13.92 -8.98 1.06
CA ALA A 111 -15.05 -9.66 0.44
C ALA A 111 -16.42 -9.01 0.71
N PRO A 112 -16.74 -8.50 1.92
CA PRO A 112 -18.04 -7.86 2.18
C PRO A 112 -18.38 -6.67 1.28
N VAL A 113 -17.36 -5.96 0.77
CA VAL A 113 -17.54 -4.80 -0.13
C VAL A 113 -18.24 -5.20 -1.43
N ILE A 114 -18.02 -6.43 -1.92
CA ILE A 114 -18.63 -6.95 -3.15
C ILE A 114 -20.17 -6.85 -3.07
N PHE A 115 -20.74 -7.15 -1.91
CA PHE A 115 -22.19 -7.14 -1.73
C PHE A 115 -22.77 -5.73 -1.60
N LYS A 116 -21.96 -4.76 -1.15
CA LYS A 116 -22.36 -3.36 -0.94
C LYS A 116 -22.07 -2.47 -2.14
N GLN A 117 -21.28 -2.91 -3.10
CA GLN A 117 -20.97 -2.13 -4.28
C GLN A 117 -22.12 -2.16 -5.30
N ARG A 118 -22.60 -0.98 -5.72
CA ARG A 118 -23.68 -0.82 -6.69
C ARG A 118 -23.39 0.30 -7.68
N LEU A 119 -23.97 0.17 -8.87
CA LEU A 119 -23.96 1.21 -9.89
C LEU A 119 -25.10 2.20 -9.61
N LYS A 120 -24.79 3.45 -9.29
CA LYS A 120 -25.75 4.48 -8.91
C LYS A 120 -25.65 5.70 -9.81
N ARG A 121 -26.80 6.29 -10.18
CA ARG A 121 -26.87 7.59 -10.84
C ARG A 121 -27.01 8.69 -9.79
N PHE A 122 -26.23 9.76 -9.93
CA PHE A 122 -26.35 10.97 -9.12
C PHE A 122 -27.05 12.04 -9.95
N GLY A 123 -28.15 12.62 -9.46
CA GLY A 123 -29.04 13.48 -10.26
C GLY A 123 -28.38 14.73 -10.88
N ASN A 124 -27.24 15.17 -10.34
CA ASN A 124 -26.50 16.34 -10.84
C ASN A 124 -25.42 15.98 -11.88
N TYR A 125 -25.28 14.70 -12.24
CA TYR A 125 -24.24 14.23 -13.16
C TYR A 125 -24.83 13.28 -14.20
N CYS A 126 -24.44 13.48 -15.46
CA CYS A 126 -24.70 12.49 -16.51
C CYS A 126 -23.69 11.35 -16.34
N GLY A 127 -24.15 10.20 -15.86
CA GLY A 127 -23.29 9.02 -15.72
C GLY A 127 -23.77 8.05 -14.65
N HIS A 128 -23.29 6.82 -14.77
CA HIS A 128 -23.40 5.80 -13.73
C HIS A 128 -22.10 5.78 -12.93
N PHE A 129 -22.17 5.71 -11.61
CA PHE A 129 -20.99 5.69 -10.74
C PHE A 129 -21.01 4.43 -9.89
N CYS A 130 -19.86 3.76 -9.79
CA CYS A 130 -19.71 2.60 -8.92
C CYS A 130 -19.44 3.09 -7.48
N THR A 131 -20.41 2.93 -6.59
CA THR A 131 -20.34 3.42 -5.21
C THR A 131 -20.90 2.41 -4.22
N GLU A 132 -20.42 2.48 -2.98
CA GLU A 132 -20.94 1.64 -1.92
C GLU A 132 -22.35 2.12 -1.53
N GLU A 133 -23.32 1.23 -1.63
CA GLU A 133 -24.70 1.46 -1.23
C GLU A 133 -25.01 0.70 0.06
N TRP A 134 -25.00 1.44 1.16
CA TRP A 134 -25.37 0.94 2.48
C TRP A 134 -26.87 1.13 2.79
N GLY A 135 -27.61 1.83 1.92
CA GLY A 135 -29.04 2.09 2.09
C GLY A 135 -29.35 2.79 3.43
N ILE A 136 -30.32 2.26 4.17
CA ILE A 136 -30.71 2.73 5.51
C ILE A 136 -29.63 2.39 6.56
N ASP A 137 -28.77 1.39 6.28
CA ASP A 137 -27.78 0.86 7.21
C ASP A 137 -26.48 1.70 7.24
N GLN A 138 -26.60 2.97 7.61
CA GLN A 138 -25.46 3.87 7.82
C GLN A 138 -24.57 3.42 8.98
N SER A 139 -25.14 2.70 9.95
CA SER A 139 -24.39 2.08 11.05
C SER A 139 -23.42 1.04 10.50
N GLY A 140 -23.87 0.16 9.61
CA GLY A 140 -23.03 -0.82 8.93
C GLY A 140 -21.84 -0.19 8.20
N ARG A 141 -22.04 0.93 7.49
CA ARG A 141 -20.96 1.69 6.82
C ARG A 141 -19.88 2.10 7.83
N ARG A 142 -20.28 2.74 8.92
CA ARG A 142 -19.37 3.25 9.96
C ARG A 142 -18.63 2.13 10.68
N VAL A 143 -19.34 1.05 11.02
CA VAL A 143 -18.75 -0.12 11.68
C VAL A 143 -17.72 -0.78 10.75
N TYR A 144 -18.09 -1.05 9.50
CA TYR A 144 -17.18 -1.65 8.52
C TYR A 144 -15.95 -0.75 8.27
N GLY A 145 -16.16 0.55 8.04
CA GLY A 145 -15.09 1.53 7.88
C GLY A 145 -14.16 1.59 9.10
N SER A 146 -14.71 1.53 10.32
CA SER A 146 -13.93 1.54 11.57
C SER A 146 -13.13 0.25 11.78
N ILE A 147 -13.69 -0.90 11.42
CA ILE A 147 -12.98 -2.19 11.45
C ILE A 147 -11.85 -2.18 10.43
N MET A 148 -12.12 -1.75 9.19
CA MET A 148 -11.09 -1.65 8.15
C MET A 148 -9.99 -0.69 8.56
N LEU A 149 -10.31 0.52 9.04
CA LEU A 149 -9.34 1.46 9.59
C LEU A 149 -8.43 0.81 10.65
N SER A 150 -9.05 0.10 11.60
CA SER A 150 -8.34 -0.51 12.72
C SER A 150 -7.40 -1.62 12.24
N VAL A 151 -7.92 -2.53 11.43
CA VAL A 151 -7.21 -3.73 10.97
C VAL A 151 -6.16 -3.39 9.90
N GLN A 152 -6.44 -2.43 9.03
CA GLN A 152 -5.59 -2.07 7.89
C GLN A 152 -4.54 -1.02 8.24
N PHE A 153 -4.82 -0.13 9.19
CA PHE A 153 -3.91 0.98 9.50
C PHE A 153 -3.43 0.95 10.94
N ILE A 154 -4.35 1.06 11.91
CA ILE A 154 -3.97 1.27 13.32
C ILE A 154 -3.18 0.08 13.90
N VAL A 155 -3.72 -1.14 13.81
CA VAL A 155 -3.10 -2.36 14.35
C VAL A 155 -1.75 -2.64 13.68
N PRO A 156 -1.64 -2.66 12.33
CA PRO A 156 -0.36 -2.77 11.64
C PRO A 156 0.66 -1.73 12.10
N LEU A 157 0.26 -0.45 12.19
CA LEU A 157 1.18 0.62 12.60
C LEU A 157 1.65 0.49 14.05
N VAL A 158 0.79 0.08 14.97
CA VAL A 158 1.19 -0.20 16.35
C VAL A 158 2.22 -1.34 16.39
N ILE A 159 1.96 -2.46 15.70
CA ILE A 159 2.88 -3.61 15.64
C ILE A 159 4.23 -3.18 15.06
N ILE A 160 4.22 -2.51 13.91
CA ILE A 160 5.41 -2.08 13.20
C ILE A 160 6.21 -1.08 14.04
N THR A 161 5.54 -0.09 14.63
CA THR A 161 6.17 0.95 15.46
C THR A 161 6.82 0.32 16.68
N PHE A 162 6.12 -0.58 17.37
CA PHE A 162 6.67 -1.33 18.49
C PHE A 162 7.92 -2.13 18.07
N CYS A 163 7.82 -2.93 17.00
CA CYS A 163 8.91 -3.77 16.52
C CYS A 163 10.16 -2.94 16.18
N TYR A 164 10.02 -1.89 15.37
CA TYR A 164 11.18 -1.07 14.96
C TYR A 164 11.72 -0.18 16.08
N THR A 165 10.88 0.25 17.01
CA THR A 165 11.34 0.95 18.22
C THR A 165 12.21 0.03 19.08
N ALA A 166 11.73 -1.20 19.36
CA ALA A 166 12.48 -2.17 20.12
C ALA A 166 13.79 -2.59 19.44
N ILE A 167 13.78 -2.76 18.11
CA ILE A 167 14.99 -3.00 17.31
C ILE A 167 15.96 -1.83 17.46
N SER A 168 15.49 -0.59 17.33
CA SER A 168 16.33 0.61 17.43
C SER A 168 17.01 0.73 18.79
N PHE A 169 16.28 0.47 19.89
CA PHE A 169 16.85 0.44 21.23
C PHE A 169 17.89 -0.68 21.42
N LYS A 170 17.63 -1.89 20.89
CA LYS A 170 18.59 -3.00 20.97
C LYS A 170 19.86 -2.70 20.19
N LEU A 171 19.73 -2.14 18.98
CA LEU A 171 20.84 -1.82 18.10
C LEU A 171 21.67 -0.62 18.56
N GLY A 172 21.07 0.31 19.32
CA GLY A 172 21.78 1.45 19.93
C GLY A 172 22.80 1.03 21.00
N LYS A 173 22.57 -0.10 21.67
CA LYS A 173 23.48 -0.63 22.71
C LYS A 173 24.72 -1.33 22.16
N GLN A 174 24.76 -1.69 20.87
CA GLN A 174 25.83 -2.50 20.27
C GLN A 174 26.71 -1.66 19.33
N ARG A 175 27.95 -1.35 19.74
CA ARG A 175 28.73 -0.22 19.21
C ARG A 175 29.45 -0.38 17.86
N ALA A 176 29.74 -1.59 17.35
CA ALA A 176 30.61 -1.72 16.16
C ALA A 176 30.10 -2.67 15.06
N ALA A 177 29.66 -3.88 15.39
CA ALA A 177 29.33 -4.91 14.38
C ALA A 177 28.00 -4.69 13.63
N ILE A 178 27.25 -3.62 13.95
CA ILE A 178 25.83 -3.52 13.58
C ILE A 178 25.47 -2.31 12.71
N LYS A 179 26.48 -1.59 12.20
CA LYS A 179 26.24 -0.50 11.22
C LYS A 179 25.40 -0.97 10.03
N ARG A 180 25.59 -2.21 9.55
CA ARG A 180 24.78 -2.78 8.45
C ARG A 180 23.31 -2.98 8.86
N ARG A 181 23.02 -3.56 10.03
CA ARG A 181 21.62 -3.78 10.46
C ARG A 181 20.92 -2.47 10.82
N GLN A 182 21.65 -1.48 11.36
CA GLN A 182 21.11 -0.14 11.59
C GLN A 182 20.68 0.56 10.29
N ARG A 183 21.44 0.40 9.20
CA ARG A 183 21.05 0.93 7.88
C ARG A 183 19.75 0.29 7.37
N THR A 184 19.64 -1.03 7.43
CA THR A 184 18.42 -1.74 7.05
C THR A 184 17.23 -1.33 7.92
N ASN A 185 17.42 -1.21 9.24
CA ASN A 185 16.37 -0.77 10.15
C ASN A 185 15.89 0.65 9.82
N ARG A 186 16.81 1.59 9.59
CA ARG A 186 16.45 2.96 9.19
C ARG A 186 15.71 3.01 7.85
N MET A 187 16.10 2.17 6.90
CA MET A 187 15.40 2.06 5.62
C MET A 187 13.96 1.57 5.81
N LEU A 188 13.77 0.53 6.61
CA LEU A 188 12.44 -0.01 6.90
C LEU A 188 11.57 1.00 7.65
N ILE A 189 12.12 1.72 8.64
CA ILE A 189 11.41 2.83 9.31
C ILE A 189 11.01 3.90 8.30
N GLY A 190 11.93 4.30 7.40
CA GLY A 190 11.64 5.26 6.34
C GLY A 190 10.50 4.81 5.43
N MET A 191 10.45 3.52 5.06
CA MET A 191 9.37 2.96 4.24
C MET A 191 8.02 3.02 4.96
N VAL A 192 8.00 2.69 6.25
CA VAL A 192 6.77 2.76 7.06
C VAL A 192 6.30 4.20 7.19
N VAL A 193 7.20 5.14 7.50
CA VAL A 193 6.82 6.56 7.64
C VAL A 193 6.28 7.11 6.33
N ALA A 194 6.93 6.82 5.19
CA ALA A 194 6.46 7.24 3.88
C ALA A 194 5.07 6.67 3.57
N PHE A 195 4.88 5.38 3.83
CA PHE A 195 3.59 4.70 3.68
C PHE A 195 2.51 5.32 4.59
N SER A 196 2.77 5.45 5.89
CA SER A 196 1.82 6.05 6.84
C SER A 196 1.43 7.48 6.43
N ALA A 197 2.41 8.31 6.06
CA ALA A 197 2.16 9.70 5.70
C ALA A 197 1.35 9.83 4.40
N SER A 198 1.63 9.01 3.38
CA SER A 198 0.85 9.01 2.14
C SER A 198 -0.58 8.55 2.36
N TRP A 199 -0.78 7.52 3.19
CA TRP A 199 -2.11 6.94 3.41
C TRP A 199 -2.95 7.73 4.42
N PHE A 200 -2.32 8.43 5.36
CA PHE A 200 -3.00 9.19 6.42
C PHE A 200 -4.08 10.12 5.88
N PHE A 201 -3.81 10.88 4.81
CA PHE A 201 -4.78 11.83 4.26
C PHE A 201 -6.02 11.14 3.67
N SER A 202 -5.83 10.03 2.97
CA SER A 202 -6.93 9.23 2.40
C SER A 202 -7.75 8.56 3.49
N VAL A 203 -7.08 8.00 4.50
CA VAL A 203 -7.72 7.40 5.67
C VAL A 203 -8.53 8.43 6.44
N LEU A 204 -7.96 9.61 6.71
CA LEU A 204 -8.63 10.70 7.41
C LEU A 204 -9.86 11.18 6.62
N PHE A 205 -9.72 11.36 5.31
CA PHE A 205 -10.84 11.76 4.44
C PHE A 205 -11.98 10.74 4.50
N ASN A 206 -11.68 9.44 4.40
CA ASN A 206 -12.68 8.38 4.49
C ASN A 206 -13.38 8.33 5.85
N VAL A 207 -12.64 8.50 6.96
CA VAL A 207 -13.22 8.55 8.31
C VAL A 207 -14.14 9.76 8.46
N LEU A 208 -13.70 10.95 8.03
CA LEU A 208 -14.53 12.15 8.09
C LEU A 208 -15.78 12.02 7.23
N ARG A 209 -15.69 11.33 6.09
CA ARG A 209 -16.83 11.03 5.21
C ARG A 209 -17.82 10.05 5.86
N ASP A 210 -17.32 8.99 6.49
CA ASP A 210 -18.18 7.94 7.07
C ASP A 210 -18.95 8.42 8.31
N TYR A 211 -18.33 9.31 9.09
CA TYR A 211 -18.90 9.96 10.28
C TYR A 211 -19.57 11.32 9.98
N ASP A 212 -19.73 11.67 8.71
CA ASP A 212 -20.40 12.91 8.26
C ASP A 212 -19.81 14.21 8.88
N CYS A 213 -18.51 14.17 9.19
CA CYS A 213 -17.73 15.26 9.81
C CYS A 213 -16.86 16.03 8.79
N LEU A 214 -17.07 15.81 7.49
CA LEU A 214 -16.36 16.57 6.45
C LEU A 214 -16.68 18.07 6.55
N PRO A 215 -15.67 18.96 6.53
CA PRO A 215 -15.90 20.40 6.46
C PRO A 215 -16.72 20.79 5.23
N LYS A 216 -17.58 21.82 5.33
CA LYS A 216 -18.46 22.27 4.22
C LYS A 216 -17.73 22.54 2.90
N TRP A 217 -16.53 23.13 2.96
CA TRP A 217 -15.69 23.41 1.79
C TRP A 217 -15.19 22.13 1.11
N CYS A 218 -14.94 21.06 1.88
CA CYS A 218 -14.64 19.73 1.35
C CYS A 218 -15.89 19.04 0.81
N GLN A 219 -17.03 19.11 1.51
CA GLN A 219 -18.29 18.51 1.05
C GLN A 219 -18.73 19.06 -0.30
N ASN A 220 -18.58 20.38 -0.52
CA ASN A 220 -18.92 21.02 -1.80
C ASN A 220 -18.08 20.50 -2.98
N GLN A 221 -16.91 19.93 -2.73
CA GLN A 221 -15.97 19.44 -3.73
C GLN A 221 -15.45 18.04 -3.37
N GLU A 222 -16.31 17.18 -2.82
CA GLU A 222 -15.94 15.87 -2.25
C GLU A 222 -15.13 15.04 -3.25
N TYR A 223 -15.53 15.07 -4.52
CA TYR A 223 -14.87 14.37 -5.62
C TYR A 223 -13.41 14.80 -5.84
N PHE A 224 -13.15 16.12 -5.82
CA PHE A 224 -11.80 16.66 -6.00
C PHE A 224 -10.89 16.25 -4.83
N PHE A 225 -11.37 16.38 -3.59
CA PHE A 225 -10.61 15.99 -2.40
C PHE A 225 -10.41 14.47 -2.32
N GLY A 226 -11.40 13.68 -2.75
CA GLY A 226 -11.27 12.23 -2.85
C GLY A 226 -10.17 11.81 -3.82
N ILE A 227 -10.13 12.41 -5.02
CA ILE A 227 -9.05 12.15 -6.00
C ILE A 227 -7.69 12.62 -5.46
N ALA A 228 -7.62 13.82 -4.90
CA ALA A 228 -6.36 14.38 -4.40
C ALA A 228 -5.76 13.51 -3.29
N THR A 229 -6.56 13.12 -2.30
CA THR A 229 -6.12 12.25 -1.20
C THR A 229 -5.76 10.84 -1.69
N HIS A 230 -6.48 10.32 -2.69
CA HIS A 230 -6.14 9.07 -3.35
C HIS A 230 -4.79 9.14 -4.09
N CYS A 231 -4.53 10.21 -4.86
CA CYS A 231 -3.25 10.41 -5.55
C CYS A 231 -2.08 10.48 -4.55
N ILE A 232 -2.28 11.16 -3.41
CA ILE A 232 -1.29 11.21 -2.34
C ILE A 232 -1.04 9.81 -1.78
N ALA A 233 -2.08 9.01 -1.52
CA ALA A 233 -1.94 7.63 -1.07
C ALA A 233 -1.17 6.76 -2.09
N MET A 234 -1.46 6.91 -3.38
CA MET A 234 -0.80 6.18 -4.46
C MET A 234 0.69 6.52 -4.60
N SER A 235 1.12 7.70 -4.15
CA SER A 235 2.55 8.06 -4.12
C SER A 235 3.41 7.10 -3.27
N SER A 236 2.81 6.36 -2.32
CA SER A 236 3.48 5.29 -1.55
C SER A 236 4.24 4.28 -2.41
N THR A 237 3.71 3.98 -3.61
CA THR A 237 4.30 3.03 -4.55
C THR A 237 5.66 3.51 -5.08
N VAL A 238 5.83 4.83 -5.23
CA VAL A 238 7.07 5.47 -5.72
C VAL A 238 8.12 5.55 -4.62
N TRP A 239 7.70 5.78 -3.37
CA TRP A 239 8.61 5.90 -2.23
C TRP A 239 9.41 4.61 -1.98
N ASN A 240 8.82 3.44 -2.23
CA ASN A 240 9.50 2.16 -2.00
C ASN A 240 10.82 2.07 -2.80
N PRO A 241 10.84 2.03 -4.14
CA PRO A 241 12.09 1.99 -4.91
C PRO A 241 13.06 3.12 -4.57
N LEU A 242 12.57 4.34 -4.35
CA LEU A 242 13.40 5.50 -4.01
C LEU A 242 14.12 5.32 -2.68
N LEU A 243 13.42 4.86 -1.64
CA LEU A 243 14.00 4.59 -0.32
C LEU A 243 14.99 3.43 -0.36
N TYR A 244 14.67 2.37 -1.12
CA TYR A 244 15.63 1.30 -1.37
C TYR A 244 16.88 1.83 -2.08
N ALA A 245 16.75 2.65 -3.12
CA ALA A 245 17.88 3.21 -3.85
C ALA A 245 18.72 4.19 -3.01
N ALA A 246 18.08 4.96 -2.13
CA ALA A 246 18.76 5.93 -1.27
C ALA A 246 19.54 5.25 -0.13
N LEU A 247 18.96 4.22 0.50
CA LEU A 247 19.46 3.66 1.76
C LEU A 247 20.07 2.25 1.65
N ASN A 248 19.74 1.48 0.61
CA ASN A 248 20.36 0.18 0.34
C ASN A 248 21.54 0.34 -0.64
N LEU A 249 22.77 0.33 -0.11
CA LEU A 249 23.99 0.49 -0.90
C LEU A 249 24.15 -0.52 -2.04
N GLN A 250 23.69 -1.75 -1.86
CA GLN A 250 23.79 -2.80 -2.89
C GLN A 250 22.86 -2.47 -4.06
N LEU A 251 21.62 -2.07 -3.75
CA LEU A 251 20.68 -1.68 -4.79
C LEU A 251 21.07 -0.34 -5.44
N ARG A 252 21.58 0.61 -4.65
CA ARG A 252 22.17 1.85 -5.18
C ARG A 252 23.25 1.57 -6.21
N ALA A 253 24.16 0.63 -5.93
CA ALA A 253 25.20 0.25 -6.89
C ALA A 253 24.61 -0.37 -8.16
N ALA A 254 23.56 -1.20 -8.04
CA ALA A 254 22.84 -1.74 -9.20
C ALA A 254 22.15 -0.65 -10.03
N PHE A 255 21.42 0.28 -9.41
CA PHE A 255 20.81 1.42 -10.10
C PHE A 255 21.84 2.31 -10.78
N LEU A 256 22.98 2.58 -10.13
CA LEU A 256 24.06 3.36 -10.74
C LEU A 256 24.70 2.66 -11.95
N ARG A 257 24.66 1.33 -12.02
CA ARG A 257 25.11 0.56 -13.20
C ARG A 257 24.12 0.63 -14.36
N LEU A 258 22.84 0.87 -14.09
CA LEU A 258 21.80 1.04 -15.12
C LEU A 258 21.74 2.46 -15.69
N LEU A 259 22.40 3.45 -15.05
CA LEU A 259 22.45 4.82 -15.57
C LEU A 259 23.31 4.90 -16.84
N PRO A 260 22.93 5.75 -17.81
CA PRO A 260 23.74 6.01 -19.01
C PRO A 260 25.18 6.37 -18.64
N GLU A 261 26.14 5.92 -19.44
CA GLU A 261 27.57 6.09 -19.17
C GLU A 261 27.98 7.55 -18.97
N CYS A 262 27.28 8.48 -19.65
CA CYS A 262 27.41 9.93 -19.51
C CYS A 262 27.27 10.39 -18.05
N VAL A 263 26.37 9.77 -17.28
CA VAL A 263 26.14 10.08 -15.87
C VAL A 263 27.13 9.35 -14.96
N ARG A 264 27.58 8.16 -15.35
CA ARG A 264 28.56 7.35 -14.61
C ARG A 264 29.92 8.05 -14.53
N GLN A 265 30.38 8.65 -15.63
CA GLN A 265 31.69 9.32 -15.68
C GLN A 265 31.77 10.55 -14.77
N ARG A 266 30.68 11.34 -14.65
CA ARG A 266 30.64 12.50 -13.74
C ARG A 266 30.87 12.15 -12.26
N LYS A 267 30.51 10.94 -11.81
CA LYS A 267 30.75 10.51 -10.42
C LYS A 267 32.17 10.01 -10.18
N VAL A 268 32.78 9.35 -11.16
CA VAL A 268 34.19 8.90 -11.06
C VAL A 268 35.12 10.12 -11.00
N GLN A 269 34.85 11.14 -11.81
CA GLN A 269 35.65 12.36 -11.84
C GLN A 269 35.58 13.14 -10.52
N LYS A 270 34.40 13.23 -9.87
CA LYS A 270 34.28 13.86 -8.53
C LYS A 270 35.00 13.11 -7.41
N SER A 271 35.10 11.78 -7.48
CA SER A 271 35.86 11.00 -6.49
C SER A 271 37.37 11.07 -6.70
N ALA A 272 37.83 11.32 -7.93
CA ALA A 272 39.24 11.49 -8.25
C ALA A 272 39.80 12.88 -7.88
N THR A 273 38.95 13.89 -7.67
CA THR A 273 39.37 15.24 -7.24
C THR A 273 39.48 15.39 -5.72
N TYR A 274 39.15 14.35 -4.94
CA TYR A 274 39.17 14.36 -3.47
C TYR A 274 40.19 13.39 -2.83
N ASN A 275 41.05 12.76 -3.64
CA ASN A 275 42.25 12.04 -3.23
C ASN A 275 43.48 12.77 -3.78
#